data_AF-A0A087UDN7-F1
#
_entry.id   AF-A0A087UDN7-F1
#
_cell.length_a   1.000
_cell.length_b   1.000
_cell.length_c   1.000
_cell.angle_alpha   90.00
_cell.angle_beta   90.00
_cell.angle_gamma   90.00
#
_symmetry.space_group_name_H-M   'P 1'
#
loop_
_entity.id
_entity.type
_entity.pdbx_description
1 polymer ?
#
loop_
_entity_poly.entity_id
_entity_poly.type
_entity_poly.pdbx_seq_one_letter_code
_entity_poly.pdbx_strand_id
1 'polypeptide(L)' 'MKRAHQLAASQEVVFVDSTSSCDSENHSITFMLTSCAAGAAPLGIIITKGQTQDIYTQGFQLLKDNISESFYKKNYPAL' A
#
# COMPACT_ATOMS: atom_id res chain seq x y z
N MET A 1 2.68 -3.69 8.37
CA MET A 1 3.17 -4.69 7.40
C MET A 1 4.71 -4.64 7.21
N LYS A 2 5.51 -4.52 8.28
CA LYS A 2 6.96 -4.21 8.18
C LYS A 2 7.79 -5.27 7.44
N ARG A 3 7.52 -6.56 7.68
CA ARG A 3 8.27 -7.67 7.08
C ARG A 3 8.13 -7.72 5.55
N ALA A 4 6.97 -7.35 5.00
CA ALA A 4 6.77 -7.35 3.56
C ALA A 4 7.66 -6.31 2.85
N HIS A 5 7.89 -5.15 3.49
CA HIS A 5 8.82 -4.14 2.97
C HIS A 5 10.30 -4.56 3.02
N GLN A 6 10.65 -5.68 3.66
CA GLN A 6 12.01 -6.23 3.65
C GLN A 6 12.24 -7.19 2.46
N LEU A 7 11.22 -7.47 1.66
CA LEU A 7 11.35 -8.25 0.43
C LEU A 7 11.95 -7.37 -0.66
N ALA A 8 12.96 -7.85 -1.38
CA ALA A 8 13.57 -7.13 -2.49
C ALA A 8 12.53 -6.74 -3.55
N ALA A 9 11.58 -7.62 -3.84
CA ALA A 9 10.47 -7.38 -4.78
C ALA A 9 9.63 -6.14 -4.44
N SER A 10 9.56 -5.74 -3.15
CA SER A 10 8.79 -4.57 -2.74
C SER A 10 9.33 -3.27 -3.33
N GLN A 11 10.62 -3.19 -3.66
CA GLN A 11 11.19 -2.02 -4.31
C GLN A 11 10.97 -2.00 -5.83
N GLU A 12 10.56 -3.13 -6.43
CA GLU A 12 10.50 -3.28 -7.90
C GLU A 12 9.09 -3.03 -8.42
N VAL A 13 8.11 -3.78 -7.92
CA VAL A 13 6.72 -3.71 -8.38
C VAL A 13 5.77 -3.73 -7.20
N VAL A 14 4.86 -2.76 -7.17
CA VAL A 14 3.78 -2.66 -6.21
C VAL A 14 2.47 -2.79 -6.95
N PHE A 15 1.69 -3.81 -6.61
CA PHE A 15 0.32 -3.96 -7.09
C PHE A 15 -0.60 -3.14 -6.19
N VAL A 16 -1.48 -2.35 -6.79
CA VAL A 16 -2.48 -1.57 -6.07
C VAL A 16 -3.85 -1.98 -6.57
N ASP A 17 -4.68 -2.49 -5.66
CA ASP A 17 -6.06 -2.90 -5.96
C ASP A 17 -7.01 -2.21 -4.98
N SER A 18 -8.16 -1.77 -5.48
CA SER A 18 -9.15 -1.03 -4.70
C SER A 18 -10.54 -1.64 -4.86
N THR A 19 -11.23 -1.81 -3.75
CA THR A 19 -12.65 -2.18 -3.73
C THR A 19 -13.43 -1.11 -2.96
N SER A 20 -14.62 -0.75 -3.45
CA SER A 20 -15.50 0.26 -2.86
C SER A 20 -16.74 -0.37 -2.22
N SER A 21 -17.63 0.43 -1.64
CA SER A 21 -18.89 -0.04 -1.06
C SER A 21 -18.70 -1.11 0.03
N CYS A 22 -17.60 -1.00 0.78
CA CYS A 22 -17.21 -2.01 1.76
C CYS A 22 -17.99 -1.92 3.08
N ASP A 23 -18.78 -0.87 3.28
CA ASP A 23 -19.67 -0.69 4.43
C ASP A 23 -20.84 0.27 4.11
N SER A 24 -21.67 0.55 5.13
CA SER A 24 -22.83 1.45 5.00
C SER A 24 -22.46 2.90 4.67
N GLU A 25 -21.21 3.29 4.90
CA GLU A 25 -20.68 4.62 4.63
C GLU A 25 -19.96 4.70 3.28
N ASN A 26 -20.00 3.62 2.51
CA ASN A 26 -19.35 3.47 1.20
C ASN A 26 -17.83 3.71 1.26
N HIS A 27 -17.16 3.23 2.31
CA HIS A 27 -15.71 3.27 2.35
C HIS A 27 -15.10 2.40 1.24
N SER A 28 -13.94 2.84 0.76
CA SER A 28 -13.08 2.11 -0.16
C SER A 28 -11.88 1.57 0.58
N ILE A 29 -11.52 0.32 0.29
CA ILE A 29 -10.33 -0.35 0.81
C ILE A 29 -9.36 -0.53 -0.35
N THR A 30 -8.17 0.06 -0.22
CA THR A 30 -7.08 -0.07 -1.19
C THR A 30 -5.94 -0.88 -0.62
N PHE A 31 -5.60 -1.98 -1.27
CA PHE A 31 -4.48 -2.84 -0.93
C PHE A 31 -3.25 -2.46 -1.74
N MET A 32 -2.11 -2.34 -1.08
CA MET A 32 -0.79 -2.32 -1.71
C MET A 32 -0.10 -3.64 -1.46
N LEU A 33 0.36 -4.32 -2.52
CA LEU A 33 0.93 -5.66 -2.44
C LEU A 33 2.27 -5.71 -3.18
N THR A 34 3.18 -6.55 -2.71
CA THR A 34 4.38 -6.98 -3.44
C THR A 34 4.26 -8.46 -3.79
N SER A 35 4.91 -8.90 -4.86
CA SER A 35 5.05 -10.33 -5.12
C SER A 35 5.87 -11.03 -4.02
N CYS A 36 5.55 -12.29 -3.75
CA CYS A 36 6.35 -13.17 -2.90
C CYS A 36 6.16 -14.64 -3.31
N ALA A 37 6.89 -15.57 -2.68
CA ALA A 37 6.81 -17.00 -3.00
C ALA A 37 5.40 -17.61 -2.82
N ALA A 38 4.55 -17.00 -2.00
CA ALA A 38 3.16 -17.41 -1.79
C ALA A 38 2.15 -16.65 -2.67
N GLY A 39 2.63 -15.91 -3.68
CA GLY A 39 1.82 -15.05 -4.54
C GLY A 39 2.05 -13.58 -4.21
N ALA A 40 1.36 -13.05 -3.19
CA ALA A 40 1.44 -11.64 -2.82
C ALA A 40 1.50 -11.42 -1.30
N ALA A 41 2.28 -10.43 -0.87
CA ALA A 41 2.36 -9.99 0.52
C ALA A 41 1.93 -8.52 0.63
N PRO A 42 1.13 -8.15 1.63
CA PRO A 42 0.63 -6.78 1.75
C PRO A 42 1.71 -5.85 2.30
N LEU A 43 1.87 -4.70 1.66
CA LEU A 43 2.73 -3.57 2.06
C LEU A 43 1.92 -2.52 2.84
N GLY A 44 0.69 -2.26 2.41
CA GLY A 44 -0.17 -1.21 2.95
C GLY A 44 -1.65 -1.51 2.73
N ILE A 45 -2.50 -0.98 3.60
CA ILE A 45 -3.94 -0.94 3.38
C ILE A 45 -4.37 0.49 3.70
N ILE A 46 -5.09 1.11 2.77
CA ILE A 46 -5.62 2.46 2.93
C ILE A 46 -7.14 2.35 2.91
N ILE A 47 -7.79 2.81 3.98
CA ILE A 47 -9.25 2.86 4.08
C ILE A 47 -9.67 4.31 3.95
N THR A 48 -10.52 4.60 2.98
CA THR A 48 -10.87 5.98 2.61
C THR A 48 -12.35 6.13 2.36
N LYS A 49 -12.86 7.34 2.52
CA LYS A 49 -14.20 7.73 2.03
C LYS A 49 -14.03 8.45 0.69
N GLY A 50 -14.15 7.70 -0.40
CA GLY A 50 -13.88 8.18 -1.77
C GLY A 50 -12.47 7.87 -2.28
N GLN A 51 -12.26 8.11 -3.57
CA GLN A 51 -11.05 7.70 -4.32
C GLN A 51 -10.44 8.88 -5.11
N THR A 52 -10.24 10.02 -4.45
CA THR A 52 -9.60 11.20 -5.05
C THR A 52 -8.08 11.14 -4.91
N GLN A 53 -7.37 11.87 -5.77
CA GLN A 53 -5.90 11.97 -5.69
C GLN A 53 -5.42 12.50 -4.33
N ASP A 54 -6.10 13.51 -3.77
CA ASP A 54 -5.71 14.12 -2.50
C ASP A 54 -5.83 13.14 -1.33
N ILE A 55 -6.89 12.32 -1.34
CA ILE A 55 -7.12 11.28 -0.35
C ILE A 55 -6.01 10.23 -0.42
N TYR A 56 -5.65 9.78 -1.63
CA TYR A 56 -4.57 8.81 -1.81
C TYR A 56 -3.20 9.39 -1.45
N THR A 57 -2.94 10.65 -1.78
CA THR A 57 -1.70 11.35 -1.41
C THR A 57 -1.52 11.35 0.11
N GLN A 58 -2.58 11.67 0.86
CA GLN A 58 -2.56 11.60 2.33
C GLN A 58 -2.39 10.17 2.84
N GLY A 59 -3.09 9.20 2.26
CA GLY A 59 -2.99 7.79 2.64
C GLY A 59 -1.57 7.22 2.45
N PHE A 60 -0.94 7.50 1.30
CA PHE A 60 0.44 7.09 1.04
C PHE A 60 1.44 7.81 1.95
N GLN A 61 1.20 9.09 2.25
CA GLN A 61 2.04 9.85 3.19
C GLN A 61 1.97 9.23 4.60
N LEU A 62 0.78 8.86 5.07
CA LEU A 62 0.62 8.16 6.36
C LEU A 62 1.37 6.83 6.40
N LEU A 63 1.34 6.05 5.32
CA LEU A 63 2.14 4.81 5.23
C LEU A 63 3.64 5.10 5.31
N LYS A 64 4.12 6.12 4.59
CA LYS A 64 5.52 6.54 4.60
C LYS A 64 5.99 6.97 5.99
N ASP A 65 5.17 7.75 6.70
CA ASP A 65 5.51 8.27 8.04
C ASP A 65 5.57 7.18 9.11
N ASN A 66 4.81 6.09 8.92
CA ASN A 66 4.69 5.01 9.92
C ASN A 66 5.55 3.77 9.60
N ILE A 67 6.15 3.68 8.42
CA ILE A 67 6.99 2.56 8.00
C ILE A 67 8.39 3.06 7.61
N SER A 68 9.27 3.08 8.61
CA SER A 68 10.71 3.30 8.45
C SER A 68 11.35 2.22 7.56
N GLU A 69 12.31 2.61 6.71
CA GLU A 69 13.02 1.71 5.81
C GLU A 69 12.10 0.89 4.89
N SER A 70 11.02 1.51 4.41
CA SER A 70 10.07 0.87 3.50
C SER A 70 10.69 0.53 2.13
N PHE A 71 10.07 -0.39 1.39
CA PHE A 71 10.44 -0.75 0.01
C PHE A 71 11.92 -1.14 -0.13
N TYR A 72 12.34 -2.17 0.60
CA TYR A 72 13.73 -2.65 0.67
C TYR A 72 14.74 -1.54 1.01
N LYS A 73 14.40 -0.71 2.02
CA LYS A 73 15.19 0.44 2.48
C LYS A 73 15.32 1.59 1.48
N LYS A 74 14.58 1.56 0.36
CA LYS A 74 14.55 2.68 -0.61
C LYS A 74 13.56 3.77 -0.23
N ASN A 75 12.62 3.50 0.66
CA ASN A 75 11.51 4.36 1.08
C ASN A 75 10.50 4.71 -0.04
N TYR A 76 10.74 4.26 -1.27
CA TYR A 76 9.86 4.38 -2.42
C TYR A 76 10.11 3.18 -3.37
N PRO A 77 9.08 2.67 -4.07
CA PRO A 77 9.27 1.71 -5.14
C PRO A 77 9.92 2.37 -6.37
N ALA A 78 10.42 1.54 -7.29
CA ALA A 78 10.95 1.99 -8.57
C ALA A 78 9.86 2.71 -9.40
N LEU A 79 10.30 3.70 -10.19
CA LEU A 79 9.47 4.44 -11.15
C LEU A 79 9.39 3.70 -12.49
#